data_AF-A0A268BQ59-F1
#
_entry.id   AF-A0A268BQ59-F1
#
_cell.length_a   1.000
_cell.length_b   1.000
_cell.length_c   1.000
_cell.angle_alpha   90.00
_cell.angle_beta   90.00
_cell.angle_gamma   90.00
#
_symmetry.space_group_name_H-M   'P 1'
#
loop_
_entity.id
_entity.type
_entity.pdbx_description
1 polymer ?
#
loop_
_entity_poly.entity_id
_entity_poly.type
_entity_poly.pdbx_seq_one_letter_code
_entity_poly.pdbx_strand_id
1 'polypeptide(L)'
;MSITLKKFSFSYVYLIITVMLFSTNFSDTENALLTTILFLLLVNLSCFSNEYLLVKHYEKNPQKKSNIGYVILIAAQIVITLILFFVFKYYF
;
A
#
# COMPACT_ATOMS: atom_id res chain seq x y z
N MET A 1 6.41 -1.38 24.60
CA MET A 1 6.25 -0.27 23.63
C MET A 1 6.56 -0.83 22.24
N SER A 2 5.55 -0.87 21.37
CA SER A 2 5.49 -1.66 20.13
C SER A 2 6.62 -1.38 19.15
N ILE A 3 7.63 -2.27 19.12
CA ILE A 3 8.76 -2.24 18.16
C ILE A 3 8.24 -2.47 16.71
N THR A 4 7.03 -3.03 16.57
CA THR A 4 6.39 -3.35 15.30
C THR A 4 5.89 -2.10 14.57
N LEU A 5 5.32 -1.12 15.27
CA LEU A 5 4.79 0.11 14.65
C LEU A 5 5.87 0.97 13.98
N LYS A 6 7.09 0.99 14.55
CA LYS A 6 8.22 1.74 13.97
C LYS A 6 8.78 1.08 12.70
N LYS A 7 8.61 -0.24 12.54
CA LYS A 7 9.12 -1.01 11.39
C LYS A 7 8.24 -0.90 10.14
N PHE A 8 6.93 -0.65 10.31
CA PHE A 8 5.94 -0.56 9.23
C PHE A 8 5.40 0.86 9.04
N SER A 9 6.19 1.86 9.42
CA SER A 9 5.76 3.26 9.42
C SER A 9 5.31 3.73 8.04
N PHE A 10 5.90 3.20 6.96
CA PHE A 10 5.49 3.54 5.61
C PHE A 10 4.10 3.00 5.28
N SER A 11 3.83 1.72 5.53
CA SER A 11 2.52 1.11 5.23
C SER A 11 1.38 1.77 6.00
N TYR A 12 1.61 2.20 7.25
CA TYR A 12 0.59 2.94 8.01
C TYR A 12 0.31 4.33 7.44
N VAL A 13 1.35 5.07 7.05
CA VAL A 13 1.17 6.38 6.39
C VAL A 13 0.44 6.19 5.06
N TYR A 14 0.83 5.19 4.29
CA TYR A 14 0.21 4.85 3.02
C TYR A 14 -1.26 4.42 3.17
N LEU A 15 -1.60 3.68 4.22
CA LEU A 15 -2.99 3.34 4.56
C LEU A 15 -3.84 4.58 4.79
N ILE A 16 -3.35 5.53 5.59
CA ILE A 16 -4.09 6.77 5.85
C ILE A 16 -4.29 7.55 4.55
N ILE A 17 -3.22 7.69 3.74
CA ILE A 17 -3.28 8.41 2.46
C ILE A 17 -4.26 7.74 1.50
N THR A 18 -4.23 6.41 1.36
CA THR A 18 -5.13 5.70 0.43
C THR A 18 -6.59 5.79 0.86
N VAL A 19 -6.87 5.71 2.17
CA VAL A 19 -8.24 5.92 2.69
C VAL A 19 -8.71 7.34 2.38
N MET A 20 -7.88 8.36 2.63
CA MET A 20 -8.24 9.75 2.34
C MET A 20 -8.50 9.99 0.85
N LEU A 21 -7.64 9.45 -0.03
CA LEU A 21 -7.74 9.69 -1.46
C LEU A 21 -8.87 8.89 -2.14
N PHE A 22 -9.17 7.67 -1.69
CA PHE A 22 -10.04 6.75 -2.44
C PHE A 22 -11.38 6.45 -1.78
N SER A 23 -11.66 6.97 -0.57
CA SER A 23 -12.92 6.73 0.14
C SER A 23 -14.19 7.10 -0.63
N THR A 24 -14.12 8.07 -1.56
CA THR A 24 -15.27 8.56 -2.33
C THR A 24 -15.21 8.23 -3.82
N ASN A 25 -14.14 7.57 -4.29
CA ASN A 25 -13.89 7.40 -5.73
C ASN A 25 -14.80 6.36 -6.42
N PHE A 26 -15.42 5.47 -5.63
CA PHE A 26 -16.29 4.39 -6.12
C PHE A 26 -17.76 4.57 -5.71
N SER A 27 -18.16 5.78 -5.28
CA SER A 27 -19.54 6.07 -4.86
C SER A 27 -20.58 5.86 -5.98
N ASP A 28 -20.16 5.91 -7.24
CA ASP A 28 -21.04 5.74 -8.41
C ASP A 28 -21.27 4.26 -8.80
N THR A 29 -20.63 3.30 -8.11
CA THR A 29 -20.74 1.86 -8.43
C THR A 29 -21.92 1.21 -7.68
N GLU A 30 -22.57 0.22 -8.28
CA GLU A 30 -23.72 -0.48 -7.67
C GLU A 30 -23.41 -1.03 -6.27
N ASN A 31 -22.15 -1.45 -6.05
CA ASN A 31 -21.66 -1.98 -4.78
C ASN A 31 -20.54 -1.09 -4.17
N ALA A 32 -20.73 0.23 -4.19
CA ALA A 32 -19.76 1.24 -3.75
C ALA A 32 -18.94 0.88 -2.51
N LEU A 33 -19.59 0.44 -1.43
CA LEU A 33 -18.92 0.12 -0.17
C LEU A 33 -18.03 -1.12 -0.32
N LEU A 34 -18.51 -2.17 -0.96
CA LEU A 34 -17.77 -3.41 -1.17
C LEU A 34 -16.60 -3.19 -2.13
N THR A 35 -16.80 -2.45 -3.22
CA THR A 35 -15.77 -2.07 -4.19
C THR A 35 -14.66 -1.26 -3.51
N THR A 36 -15.03 -0.27 -2.69
CA THR A 36 -14.06 0.57 -1.95
C THR A 36 -13.26 -0.25 -0.95
N ILE A 37 -13.92 -1.12 -0.17
CA ILE A 37 -13.24 -1.97 0.81
C ILE A 37 -12.29 -2.95 0.11
N LEU A 38 -12.71 -3.61 -0.97
CA LEU A 38 -11.85 -4.52 -1.74
C LEU A 38 -10.64 -3.79 -2.33
N PHE A 39 -10.85 -2.62 -2.91
CA PHE A 39 -9.77 -1.80 -3.46
C PHE A 39 -8.75 -1.44 -2.36
N LEU A 40 -9.23 -0.86 -1.25
CA LEU A 40 -8.37 -0.48 -0.13
C LEU A 40 -7.64 -1.68 0.45
N LEU A 41 -8.30 -2.84 0.56
CA LEU A 41 -7.70 -4.06 1.07
C LEU A 41 -6.54 -4.51 0.17
N LEU A 42 -6.73 -4.61 -1.14
CA LEU A 42 -5.69 -5.06 -2.07
C LEU A 42 -4.48 -4.11 -2.11
N VAL A 43 -4.77 -2.82 -2.20
CA VAL A 43 -3.74 -1.78 -2.25
C VAL A 43 -2.93 -1.74 -0.97
N ASN A 44 -3.56 -1.87 0.20
CA ASN A 44 -2.83 -1.87 1.47
C ASN A 44 -2.14 -3.20 1.75
N LEU A 45 -2.76 -4.33 1.43
CA LEU A 45 -2.14 -5.64 1.61
C LEU A 45 -0.84 -5.77 0.81
N SER A 46 -0.84 -5.28 -0.44
CA SER A 46 0.38 -5.23 -1.25
C SER A 46 1.47 -4.36 -0.63
N CYS A 47 1.11 -3.17 -0.11
CA CYS A 47 2.05 -2.27 0.57
C CYS A 47 2.67 -2.93 1.81
N PHE A 48 1.85 -3.47 2.71
CA PHE A 48 2.31 -4.15 3.92
C PHE A 48 3.18 -5.37 3.60
N SER A 49 2.83 -6.14 2.57
CA SER A 49 3.61 -7.30 2.14
C SER A 49 4.97 -6.89 1.60
N ASN A 50 5.01 -5.86 0.76
CA ASN A 50 6.26 -5.33 0.19
C ASN A 50 7.17 -4.76 1.28
N GLU A 51 6.62 -4.00 2.22
CA GLU A 51 7.41 -3.45 3.33
C GLU A 51 7.92 -4.56 4.26
N TYR A 52 7.11 -5.59 4.51
CA TYR A 52 7.54 -6.77 5.28
C TYR A 52 8.74 -7.46 4.64
N LEU A 53 8.67 -7.71 3.33
CA LEU A 53 9.77 -8.33 2.60
C LEU A 53 11.02 -7.44 2.62
N LEU A 54 10.85 -6.12 2.49
CA LEU A 54 11.95 -5.16 2.51
C LEU A 54 12.64 -5.10 3.88
N VAL A 55 11.87 -5.00 4.96
CA VAL A 55 12.37 -5.02 6.34
C VAL A 55 13.15 -6.32 6.59
N LYS A 56 12.56 -7.47 6.23
CA LYS A 56 13.20 -8.78 6.38
C LYS A 56 14.47 -8.92 5.52
N HIS A 57 14.50 -8.31 4.33
CA HIS A 57 15.68 -8.27 3.47
C HIS A 57 16.83 -7.51 4.14
N TYR A 58 16.55 -6.33 4.71
CA TYR A 58 17.57 -5.51 5.37
C TYR A 58 18.02 -6.07 6.73
N GLU A 59 17.14 -6.74 7.48
CA GLU A 59 17.53 -7.48 8.68
C GLU A 59 18.55 -8.58 8.35
N LYS A 60 18.41 -9.25 7.20
CA LYS A 60 19.38 -10.26 6.72
C LYS A 60 20.63 -9.66 6.08
N ASN A 61 20.58 -8.40 5.63
CA ASN A 61 21.65 -7.75 4.88
C ASN A 61 21.97 -6.36 5.47
N PRO A 62 22.47 -6.28 6.72
CA PRO A 62 22.66 -5.01 7.44
C PRO A 62 23.66 -4.06 6.77
N GLN A 63 24.49 -4.55 5.84
CA GLN A 63 25.48 -3.75 5.13
C GLN A 63 24.89 -2.95 3.95
N LYS A 64 23.66 -3.22 3.54
CA LYS A 64 23.01 -2.49 2.43
C LYS A 64 22.27 -1.26 2.94
N LYS A 65 22.39 -0.15 2.20
CA LYS A 65 21.63 1.08 2.50
C LYS A 65 20.12 0.84 2.32
N SER A 66 19.37 1.04 3.40
CA SER A 66 17.91 0.87 3.45
C SER A 66 17.15 1.84 2.53
N ASN A 67 17.66 3.06 2.39
CA ASN A 67 16.92 4.18 1.77
C ASN A 67 16.52 3.93 0.31
N ILE A 68 17.38 3.29 -0.49
CA ILE A 68 17.10 3.05 -1.92
C ILE A 68 15.96 2.05 -2.09
N GLY A 69 15.90 1.01 -1.26
CA GLY A 69 14.82 0.01 -1.34
C GLY A 69 13.46 0.60 -1.00
N TYR A 70 13.40 1.53 -0.03
CA TYR A 70 12.16 2.23 0.29
C TYR A 70 11.69 3.15 -0.85
N VAL A 71 12.61 3.82 -1.56
CA VAL A 71 12.26 4.62 -2.74
C VAL A 71 11.68 3.74 -3.86
N ILE A 72 12.30 2.58 -4.11
CA ILE A 72 11.80 1.61 -5.10
C ILE A 72 10.43 1.07 -4.68
N LEU A 73 10.24 0.77 -3.39
CA LEU A 73 8.97 0.33 -2.85
C LEU A 73 7.88 1.38 -3.07
N ILE A 74 8.16 2.66 -2.77
CA ILE A 74 7.22 3.76 -3.00
C ILE A 74 6.83 3.85 -4.47
N ALA A 75 7.81 3.84 -5.37
CA ALA A 75 7.57 3.94 -6.81
C ALA A 75 6.74 2.76 -7.33
N ALA A 76 7.10 1.54 -6.95
CA ALA A 76 6.35 0.33 -7.31
C ALA A 76 4.92 0.36 -6.76
N GLN A 77 4.76 0.79 -5.51
CA GLN A 77 3.46 0.86 -4.87
C GLN A 77 2.55 1.88 -5.54
N ILE A 78 3.06 3.05 -5.95
CA ILE A 78 2.31 4.04 -6.74
C ILE A 78 1.80 3.42 -8.05
N VAL A 79 2.68 2.72 -8.79
CA VAL A 79 2.30 2.07 -10.05
C VAL A 79 1.21 1.01 -9.83
N ILE A 80 1.37 0.15 -8.81
CA ILE A 80 0.37 -0.86 -8.44
C ILE A 80 -0.97 -0.20 -8.07
N THR A 81 -0.93 0.90 -7.32
CA THR A 81 -2.14 1.65 -6.93
C THR A 81 -2.88 2.16 -8.16
N LEU A 82 -2.16 2.76 -9.11
CA LEU A 82 -2.74 3.30 -10.32
C LEU A 82 -3.36 2.21 -11.18
N ILE A 83 -2.66 1.08 -11.35
CA ILE A 83 -3.19 -0.07 -12.10
C ILE A 83 -4.47 -0.59 -11.43
N LEU A 84 -4.44 -0.84 -10.12
CA LEU A 84 -5.62 -1.30 -9.38
C LEU A 84 -6.76 -0.28 -9.45
N PHE A 85 -6.45 1.01 -9.38
CA PHE A 85 -7.46 2.05 -9.45
C PHE A 85 -8.18 2.04 -10.80
N PHE A 86 -7.43 1.96 -11.91
CA PHE A 86 -8.04 1.86 -13.24
C PHE A 86 -8.84 0.58 -13.42
N VAL A 87 -8.34 -0.56 -12.92
CA VAL A 87 -9.08 -1.83 -12.97
C VAL A 87 -10.41 -1.70 -12.22
N PHE A 88 -10.38 -1.18 -11.00
CA PHE A 88 -11.59 -1.01 -10.19
C PHE A 88 -12.54 0.07 -10.74
N LYS A 89 -12.04 1.11 -11.41
CA LYS A 89 -12.89 2.19 -11.94
C LYS A 89 -13.61 1.80 -13.24
N TYR A 90 -13.05 0.89 -14.02
CA TYR A 90 -13.59 0.50 -15.33
C TYR A 90 -14.26 -0.87 -15.36
N TYR A 91 -13.92 -1.78 -14.45
CA TYR A 91 -14.45 -3.15 -14.45
C TYR A 91 -15.39 -3.48 -13.27
N PHE A 92 -15.52 -2.58 -12.29
CA PHE A 92 -16.40 -2.70 -11.12
C PHE A 92 -17.24 -1.44 -10.95
#